data_AF-A0A7Y5NQV8-F1
#
_entry.id   AF-A0A7Y5NQV8-F1
#
_cell.length_a   1.000
_cell.length_b   1.000
_cell.length_c   1.000
_cell.angle_alpha   90.00
_cell.angle_beta   90.00
_cell.angle_gamma   90.00
#
_symmetry.space_group_name_H-M   'P 1'
#
loop_
_entity.id
_entity.type
_entity.pdbx_description
1 polymer ?
#
loop_
_entity_poly.entity_id
_entity_poly.type
_entity_poly.pdbx_seq_one_letter_code
_entity_poly.pdbx_strand_id
1 'polypeptide(L)'
;MKRGASGPSNPGSFARCEILRYERMTMASPGAKPKTKAKAKQSSVSKPGGASKWLRNPNEPRSEIRYEPSSHGAALAGVIISSGGAVLAGAGFFSQFLRGQGPHSYALYILLGGVVAFVAGLFISASAPRNIRIGDAGIAVEASKGIERIGWHEISSIALEPGVLAFRGPTGRVIHVPRSAHPAAFARALIDARARIPAKVEGIKEEAKAPPQQAGEKLPLPPPQLAGLHCRASDQLIAFEHDARLCGRCGETYHREGVPERCLSCDAELR
;
A
#
# COMPACT_ATOMS: atom_id res chain seq x y z
N MET A 1 48.20 -46.69 -5.40
CA MET A 1 47.12 -46.07 -4.59
C MET A 1 47.43 -44.59 -4.42
N LYS A 2 46.76 -43.72 -5.19
CA LYS A 2 46.93 -42.26 -5.15
C LYS A 2 45.73 -41.65 -4.41
N ARG A 3 45.95 -40.90 -3.34
CA ARG A 3 44.95 -40.01 -2.73
C ARG A 3 45.48 -38.58 -2.86
N GLY A 4 44.89 -37.81 -3.76
CA GLY A 4 45.18 -36.40 -3.98
C GLY A 4 44.21 -35.54 -3.16
N ALA A 5 44.77 -34.56 -2.45
CA ALA A 5 44.05 -33.56 -1.68
C ALA A 5 43.46 -32.48 -2.60
N SER A 6 42.20 -32.13 -2.36
CA SER A 6 41.53 -30.97 -2.97
C SER A 6 41.19 -29.97 -1.87
N GLY A 7 41.86 -28.81 -1.88
CA GLY A 7 41.55 -27.67 -1.01
C GLY A 7 40.38 -26.82 -1.54
N PRO A 8 39.77 -25.97 -0.69
CA PRO A 8 38.70 -25.07 -1.10
C PRO A 8 39.25 -23.77 -1.69
N SER A 9 38.86 -23.47 -2.93
CA SER A 9 39.08 -22.18 -3.60
C SER A 9 37.97 -21.20 -3.26
N ASN A 10 38.36 -20.05 -2.72
CA ASN A 10 37.51 -18.94 -2.31
C ASN A 10 37.57 -17.83 -3.39
N PRO A 11 36.50 -17.54 -4.15
CA PRO A 11 36.48 -16.38 -5.03
C PRO A 11 35.93 -15.16 -4.27
N GLY A 12 36.85 -14.27 -3.89
CA GLY A 12 36.53 -12.97 -3.32
C GLY A 12 36.20 -11.90 -4.37
N SER A 13 35.90 -10.71 -3.82
CA SER A 13 36.03 -9.40 -4.45
C SER A 13 34.88 -8.94 -5.37
N PHE A 14 33.73 -8.61 -4.77
CA PHE A 14 32.82 -7.64 -5.37
C PHE A 14 33.29 -6.22 -5.07
N ALA A 15 33.54 -5.50 -6.16
CA ALA A 15 34.02 -4.13 -6.19
C ALA A 15 33.05 -3.16 -5.47
N ARG A 16 33.64 -2.26 -4.69
CA ARG A 16 33.01 -1.07 -4.12
C ARG A 16 32.47 -0.19 -5.26
N CYS A 17 31.16 -0.01 -5.32
CA CYS A 17 30.53 1.01 -6.16
C CYS A 17 30.60 2.35 -5.41
N GLU A 18 31.44 3.26 -5.89
CA GLU A 18 31.57 4.62 -5.38
C GLU A 18 30.25 5.39 -5.55
N ILE A 19 29.80 5.98 -4.45
CA ILE A 19 28.64 6.85 -4.36
C ILE A 19 29.02 8.20 -4.97
N LEU A 20 28.61 8.45 -6.21
CA LEU A 20 28.65 9.79 -6.81
C LEU A 20 27.62 10.68 -6.10
N ARG A 21 28.14 11.56 -5.23
CA ARG A 21 27.44 12.74 -4.69
C ARG A 21 27.03 13.63 -5.86
N TYR A 22 25.74 13.72 -6.14
CA TYR A 22 25.19 14.73 -7.03
C TYR A 22 24.96 16.03 -6.23
N GLU A 23 25.89 16.99 -6.35
CA GLU A 23 25.70 18.34 -5.83
C GLU A 23 24.57 19.04 -6.60
N ARG A 24 23.51 19.37 -5.86
CA ARG A 24 22.34 20.10 -6.35
C ARG A 24 22.72 21.58 -6.51
N MET A 25 23.16 21.98 -7.71
CA MET A 25 23.25 23.39 -8.08
C MET A 25 21.84 23.99 -8.18
N THR A 26 21.47 24.75 -7.16
CA THR A 26 20.29 25.64 -7.17
C THR A 26 20.62 26.88 -8.01
N MET A 27 20.19 26.91 -9.27
CA MET A 27 20.13 28.17 -10.02
C MET A 27 18.75 28.80 -9.80
N ALA A 28 18.74 29.89 -9.04
CA ALA A 28 17.64 30.83 -8.96
C ALA A 28 17.60 31.67 -10.24
N SER A 29 16.49 31.62 -10.97
CA SER A 29 16.22 32.52 -12.10
C SER A 29 15.19 33.58 -11.67
N PRO A 30 15.52 34.88 -11.68
CA PRO A 30 14.57 35.93 -11.39
C PRO A 30 13.81 36.35 -12.66
N GLY A 31 12.50 36.58 -12.50
CA GLY A 31 11.75 37.58 -13.25
C GLY A 31 11.30 37.24 -14.67
N ALA A 32 10.07 36.72 -14.80
CA ALA A 32 9.29 36.88 -16.03
C ALA A 32 7.80 37.15 -15.70
N LYS A 33 7.30 38.25 -16.25
CA LYS A 33 5.97 38.85 -16.01
C LYS A 33 4.84 37.96 -16.54
N PRO A 34 3.68 37.84 -15.86
CA PRO A 34 2.53 37.14 -16.44
C PRO A 34 1.74 38.10 -17.34
N LYS A 35 1.86 37.90 -18.65
CA LYS A 35 0.81 38.24 -19.62
C LYS A 35 0.62 37.02 -20.50
N THR A 36 -0.60 36.49 -20.56
CA THR A 36 -1.41 36.38 -21.80
C THR A 36 -2.55 35.38 -21.57
N LYS A 37 -3.77 35.83 -21.90
CA LYS A 37 -4.99 35.03 -21.99
C LYS A 37 -4.79 33.90 -23.00
N ALA A 38 -5.01 32.65 -22.61
CA ALA A 38 -5.11 31.53 -23.55
C ALA A 38 -6.26 30.59 -23.18
N LYS A 39 -7.21 30.55 -24.10
CA LYS A 39 -8.37 29.66 -24.27
C LYS A 39 -8.36 28.37 -23.45
N ALA A 40 -9.43 28.18 -22.69
CA ALA A 40 -9.87 26.90 -22.17
C ALA A 40 -9.92 25.86 -23.31
N LYS A 41 -9.04 24.87 -23.24
CA LYS A 41 -9.14 23.64 -24.03
C LYS A 41 -10.38 22.90 -23.54
N GLN A 42 -11.38 22.80 -24.41
CA GLN A 42 -12.46 21.84 -24.31
C GLN A 42 -11.84 20.46 -24.09
N SER A 43 -12.07 19.91 -22.90
CA SER A 43 -11.94 18.48 -22.63
C SER A 43 -12.87 17.77 -23.60
N SER A 44 -12.29 17.18 -24.64
CA SER A 44 -13.02 16.29 -25.55
C SER A 44 -13.55 15.13 -24.73
N VAL A 45 -14.85 15.18 -24.44
CA VAL A 45 -15.63 14.06 -23.94
C VAL A 45 -15.60 12.99 -25.03
N SER A 46 -14.77 11.97 -24.81
CA SER A 46 -14.73 10.76 -25.62
C SER A 46 -16.11 10.09 -25.56
N LYS A 47 -16.73 9.97 -26.74
CA LYS A 47 -18.02 9.29 -26.99
C LYS A 47 -18.05 7.90 -26.34
N PRO A 48 -19.13 7.51 -25.63
CA PRO A 48 -19.34 6.14 -25.19
C PRO A 48 -20.03 5.37 -26.32
N GLY A 49 -19.30 4.55 -27.06
CA GLY A 49 -19.87 3.83 -28.21
C GLY A 49 -18.86 2.95 -28.91
N GLY A 50 -18.43 1.89 -28.24
CA GLY A 50 -17.51 0.87 -28.72
C GLY A 50 -17.04 0.10 -27.50
N ALA A 51 -17.02 -1.24 -27.56
CA ALA A 51 -16.54 -2.10 -26.48
C ALA A 51 -15.27 -1.49 -25.88
N SER A 52 -15.31 -1.16 -24.58
CA SER A 52 -14.29 -0.32 -23.95
C SER A 52 -12.96 -1.06 -24.01
N LYS A 53 -12.12 -0.70 -24.97
CA LYS A 53 -10.77 -1.26 -25.14
C LYS A 53 -10.02 -1.07 -23.82
N TRP A 54 -9.79 -2.16 -23.09
CA TRP A 54 -9.14 -2.11 -21.78
C TRP A 54 -7.63 -1.99 -21.91
N LEU A 55 -7.08 -1.55 -23.03
CA LEU A 55 -5.65 -1.32 -23.18
C LEU A 55 -5.30 0.10 -22.75
N ARG A 56 -4.48 0.22 -21.72
CA ARG A 56 -4.02 1.52 -21.20
C ARG A 56 -2.55 1.75 -21.53
N ASN A 57 -2.22 3.01 -21.78
CA ASN A 57 -0.84 3.46 -21.83
C ASN A 57 -0.30 3.66 -20.40
N PRO A 58 0.99 3.42 -20.16
CA PRO A 58 1.60 3.60 -18.83
C PRO A 58 1.50 5.02 -18.27
N ASN A 59 1.40 6.02 -19.14
CA ASN A 59 1.29 7.44 -18.78
C ASN A 59 -0.14 7.89 -18.47
N GLU A 60 -1.14 7.02 -18.63
CA GLU A 60 -2.51 7.36 -18.27
C GLU A 60 -2.64 7.55 -16.75
N PRO A 61 -3.36 8.58 -16.30
CA PRO A 61 -3.50 8.86 -14.88
C PRO A 61 -4.23 7.70 -14.20
N ARG A 62 -3.61 7.17 -13.15
CA ARG A 62 -4.16 6.13 -12.30
C ARG A 62 -4.45 6.71 -10.92
N SER A 63 -5.43 6.15 -10.24
CA SER A 63 -5.73 6.58 -8.88
C SER A 63 -6.01 5.41 -7.96
N GLU A 64 -5.76 5.63 -6.69
CA GLU A 64 -6.17 4.76 -5.60
C GLU A 64 -6.89 5.55 -4.53
N ILE A 65 -7.67 4.87 -3.71
CA ILE A 65 -8.35 5.44 -2.56
C ILE A 65 -7.67 4.86 -1.32
N ARG A 66 -7.17 5.74 -0.45
CA ARG A 66 -6.63 5.40 0.86
C ARG A 66 -7.77 5.46 1.88
N TYR A 67 -7.95 4.36 2.60
CA TYR A 67 -8.93 4.21 3.66
C TYR A 67 -8.23 4.18 5.01
N GLU A 68 -8.62 5.11 5.87
CA GLU A 68 -8.23 5.10 7.27
C GLU A 68 -9.11 4.11 8.05
N PRO A 69 -8.59 3.54 9.14
CA PRO A 69 -9.39 2.67 10.00
C PRO A 69 -10.46 3.47 10.74
N SER A 70 -11.64 2.86 10.89
CA SER A 70 -12.73 3.40 11.73
C SER A 70 -12.30 3.59 13.19
N SER A 71 -11.31 2.82 13.65
CA SER A 71 -10.82 2.80 15.03
C SER A 71 -9.76 3.85 15.35
N HIS A 72 -9.73 5.00 14.66
CA HIS A 72 -8.82 6.10 15.03
C HIS A 72 -8.97 6.48 16.53
N GLY A 73 -10.18 6.34 17.07
CA GLY A 73 -10.44 6.54 18.51
C GLY A 73 -9.67 5.60 19.43
N ALA A 74 -9.43 4.33 19.03
CA ALA A 74 -8.67 3.38 19.85
C ALA A 74 -7.18 3.74 19.89
N ALA A 75 -6.60 4.15 18.76
CA ALA A 75 -5.22 4.63 18.72
C ALA A 75 -5.05 5.89 19.59
N LEU A 76 -5.97 6.85 19.48
CA LEU A 76 -5.97 8.06 20.31
C LEU A 76 -6.14 7.73 21.79
N ALA A 77 -7.06 6.83 22.14
CA ALA A 77 -7.24 6.37 23.52
C ALA A 77 -5.97 5.71 24.06
N GLY A 78 -5.30 4.88 23.26
CA GLY A 78 -4.01 4.29 23.62
C GLY A 78 -2.94 5.35 23.91
N VAL A 79 -2.86 6.40 23.10
CA VAL A 79 -1.95 7.54 23.32
C VAL A 79 -2.29 8.30 24.61
N ILE A 80 -3.56 8.57 24.86
CA ILE A 80 -4.01 9.27 26.09
C ILE A 80 -3.71 8.43 27.34
N ILE A 81 -4.08 7.15 27.33
CA ILE A 81 -3.88 6.22 28.44
C ILE A 81 -2.39 6.04 28.72
N SER A 82 -1.57 5.85 27.68
CA SER A 82 -0.12 5.71 27.85
C SER A 82 0.50 6.99 28.39
N SER A 83 0.20 8.14 27.81
CA SER A 83 0.72 9.43 28.28
C SER A 83 0.33 9.73 29.73
N GLY A 84 -0.95 9.51 30.08
CA GLY A 84 -1.43 9.65 31.46
C GLY A 84 -0.76 8.68 32.42
N GLY A 85 -0.59 7.42 32.01
CA GLY A 85 0.12 6.41 32.78
C GLY A 85 1.58 6.79 33.05
N ALA A 86 2.29 7.33 32.06
CA ALA A 86 3.66 7.82 32.22
C ALA A 86 3.76 8.98 33.22
N VAL A 87 2.83 9.93 33.16
CA VAL A 87 2.76 11.04 34.12
C VAL A 87 2.52 10.54 35.54
N LEU A 88 1.57 9.61 35.72
CA LEU A 88 1.30 9.00 37.04
C LEU A 88 2.50 8.20 37.55
N ALA A 89 3.15 7.44 36.68
CA ALA A 89 4.36 6.71 37.06
C ALA A 89 5.48 7.66 37.53
N GLY A 90 5.72 8.76 36.80
CA GLY A 90 6.68 9.79 37.20
C GLY A 90 6.32 10.46 38.53
N ALA A 91 5.05 10.81 38.73
CA ALA A 91 4.56 11.40 39.99
C ALA A 91 4.67 10.43 41.17
N GLY A 92 4.35 9.15 40.96
CA GLY A 92 4.49 8.09 41.95
C GLY A 92 5.96 7.86 42.33
N PHE A 93 6.85 7.82 41.34
CA PHE A 93 8.29 7.71 41.57
C PHE A 93 8.83 8.88 42.39
N PHE A 94 8.50 10.12 41.99
CA PHE A 94 8.90 11.32 42.74
C PHE A 94 8.38 11.28 44.17
N SER A 95 7.11 10.93 44.36
CA SER A 95 6.46 10.90 45.69
C SER A 95 6.99 9.79 46.59
N GLN A 96 7.54 8.72 46.02
CA GLN A 96 8.11 7.60 46.78
C GLN A 96 9.56 7.84 47.17
N PHE A 97 10.37 8.42 46.27
CA PHE A 97 11.83 8.43 46.41
C PHE A 97 12.47 9.81 46.54
N LEU A 98 11.85 10.85 45.99
CA LEU A 98 12.48 12.18 45.85
C LEU A 98 11.82 13.27 46.72
N ARG A 99 10.73 12.93 47.41
CA ARG A 99 10.01 13.87 48.27
C ARG A 99 10.75 14.05 49.61
N GLY A 100 11.17 15.29 49.92
CA GLY A 100 11.91 15.62 51.14
C GLY A 100 11.17 15.41 52.48
N GLN A 101 9.85 15.23 52.44
CA GLN A 101 9.00 14.95 53.62
C GLN A 101 8.78 13.43 53.85
N GLY A 102 9.51 12.57 53.14
CA GLY A 102 9.30 11.12 53.15
C GLY A 102 8.24 10.65 52.15
N PRO A 103 8.07 9.32 52.00
CA PRO A 103 7.18 8.73 51.00
C PRO A 103 5.71 9.03 51.30
N HIS A 104 4.94 9.41 50.27
CA HIS A 104 3.49 9.55 50.42
C HIS A 104 2.84 8.16 50.61
N SER A 105 1.83 8.06 51.48
CA SER A 105 1.03 6.84 51.70
C SER A 105 0.48 6.18 50.43
N TYR A 106 0.22 6.94 49.37
CA TYR A 106 -0.32 6.44 48.11
C TYR A 106 0.71 6.38 46.97
N ALA A 107 1.97 6.74 47.22
CA ALA A 107 2.99 6.86 46.17
C ALA A 107 3.20 5.55 45.40
N LEU A 108 3.26 4.42 46.12
CA LEU A 108 3.42 3.10 45.51
C LEU A 108 2.22 2.72 44.63
N TYR A 109 0.98 3.02 45.06
CA TYR A 109 -0.23 2.75 44.27
C TYR A 109 -0.29 3.60 43.00
N ILE A 110 0.07 4.89 43.10
CA ILE A 110 0.12 5.79 41.94
C ILE A 110 1.20 5.33 40.94
N LEU A 111 2.37 4.92 41.44
CA LEU A 111 3.45 4.40 40.61
C LEU A 111 3.01 3.13 39.87
N LEU A 112 2.51 2.13 40.60
CA LEU A 112 2.07 0.85 40.00
C LEU A 112 0.90 1.06 39.04
N GLY A 113 -0.10 1.85 39.41
CA GLY A 113 -1.23 2.18 38.55
C GLY A 113 -0.80 2.91 37.29
N GLY A 114 0.15 3.85 37.39
CA GLY A 114 0.73 4.56 36.26
C GLY A 114 1.46 3.62 35.30
N VAL A 115 2.29 2.71 35.81
CA VAL A 115 3.00 1.72 34.98
C VAL A 115 2.02 0.78 34.26
N VAL A 116 1.00 0.28 34.96
CA VAL A 116 -0.03 -0.59 34.36
C VAL A 116 -0.79 0.15 33.26
N ALA A 117 -1.25 1.38 33.53
CA ALA A 117 -1.92 2.21 32.52
C ALA A 117 -1.00 2.49 31.32
N PHE A 118 0.28 2.80 31.57
CA PHE A 118 1.26 3.03 30.51
C PHE A 118 1.38 1.83 29.56
N VAL A 119 1.62 0.64 30.12
CA VAL A 119 1.77 -0.60 29.35
C VAL A 119 0.48 -0.95 28.60
N ALA A 120 -0.68 -0.84 29.25
CA ALA A 120 -1.97 -1.10 28.61
C ALA A 120 -2.21 -0.16 27.41
N GLY A 121 -1.89 1.14 27.56
CA GLY A 121 -1.99 2.11 26.47
C GLY A 121 -1.09 1.77 25.27
N LEU A 122 0.12 1.26 25.53
CA LEU A 122 1.03 0.81 24.46
C LEU A 122 0.46 -0.37 23.68
N PHE A 123 -0.12 -1.37 24.36
CA PHE A 123 -0.73 -2.53 23.68
C PHE A 123 -1.93 -2.12 22.80
N ILE A 124 -2.76 -1.21 23.30
CA ILE A 124 -3.90 -0.67 22.53
C ILE A 124 -3.39 0.07 21.28
N SER A 125 -2.36 0.90 21.44
CA SER A 125 -1.78 1.68 20.32
C SER A 125 -1.08 0.79 19.29
N ALA A 126 -0.33 -0.22 19.73
CA ALA A 126 0.38 -1.15 18.86
C ALA A 126 -0.56 -2.03 18.01
N SER A 127 -1.79 -2.22 18.46
CA SER A 127 -2.81 -3.02 17.78
C SER A 127 -3.63 -2.20 16.76
N ALA A 128 -3.24 -0.96 16.48
CA ALA A 128 -3.96 -0.11 15.54
C ALA A 128 -3.96 -0.72 14.12
N PRO A 129 -5.13 -0.93 13.50
CA PRO A 129 -5.21 -1.39 12.12
C PRO A 129 -4.54 -0.40 11.17
N ARG A 130 -3.91 -0.95 10.11
CA ARG A 130 -3.13 -0.18 9.14
C ARG A 130 -4.02 0.39 8.04
N ASN A 131 -3.63 1.51 7.46
CA ASN A 131 -4.34 2.07 6.32
C ASN A 131 -4.29 1.14 5.11
N ILE A 132 -5.41 1.05 4.39
CA ILE A 132 -5.58 0.19 3.23
C ILE A 132 -5.76 1.07 2.00
N ARG A 133 -5.07 0.75 0.91
CA ARG A 133 -5.21 1.42 -0.38
C ARG A 133 -5.80 0.48 -1.40
N ILE A 134 -6.80 0.95 -2.15
CA ILE A 134 -7.47 0.15 -3.19
C ILE A 134 -7.60 1.03 -4.43
N GLY A 135 -7.18 0.54 -5.59
CA GLY A 135 -7.23 1.33 -6.81
C GLY A 135 -6.84 0.58 -8.05
N ASP A 136 -6.42 1.32 -9.09
CA ASP A 136 -6.01 0.72 -10.37
C ASP A 136 -4.81 -0.22 -10.25
N ALA A 137 -3.91 0.02 -9.30
CA ALA A 137 -2.70 -0.78 -9.10
C ALA A 137 -2.89 -2.03 -8.24
N GLY A 138 -4.11 -2.34 -7.78
CA GLY A 138 -4.38 -3.46 -6.88
C GLY A 138 -4.78 -3.02 -5.48
N ILE A 139 -4.44 -3.86 -4.51
CA ILE A 139 -4.70 -3.64 -3.09
C ILE A 139 -3.35 -3.52 -2.38
N ALA A 140 -3.26 -2.56 -1.46
CA ALA A 140 -2.06 -2.35 -0.68
C ALA A 140 -2.36 -2.04 0.78
N VAL A 141 -1.39 -2.34 1.64
CA VAL A 141 -1.39 -1.98 3.06
C VAL A 141 -0.19 -1.08 3.33
N GLU A 142 -0.42 0.02 4.05
CA GLU A 142 0.67 0.86 4.53
C GLU A 142 1.36 0.19 5.71
N ALA A 143 2.58 -0.31 5.48
CA ALA A 143 3.47 -0.81 6.52
C ALA A 143 4.45 0.28 6.96
N SER A 144 5.11 0.09 8.11
CA SER A 144 6.10 1.04 8.63
C SER A 144 7.29 1.28 7.68
N LYS A 145 7.64 0.28 6.86
CA LYS A 145 8.77 0.33 5.91
C LYS A 145 8.35 0.68 4.47
N GLY A 146 7.09 0.99 4.22
CA GLY A 146 6.59 1.30 2.88
C GLY A 146 5.22 0.71 2.58
N ILE A 147 4.87 0.64 1.31
CA ILE A 147 3.57 0.16 0.85
C ILE A 147 3.73 -1.29 0.36
N GLU A 148 3.11 -2.23 1.05
CA GLU A 148 3.03 -3.61 0.59
C GLU A 148 1.83 -3.76 -0.35
N ARG A 149 2.07 -4.11 -1.61
CA ARG A 149 1.05 -4.15 -2.66
C ARG A 149 0.98 -5.52 -3.30
N ILE A 150 -0.25 -5.92 -3.64
CA ILE A 150 -0.56 -7.04 -4.53
C ILE A 150 -1.36 -6.48 -5.70
N GLY A 151 -0.82 -6.59 -6.92
CA GLY A 151 -1.51 -6.18 -8.13
C GLY A 151 -2.74 -7.04 -8.41
N TRP A 152 -3.75 -6.51 -9.08
CA TRP A 152 -4.96 -7.31 -9.38
C TRP A 152 -4.65 -8.58 -10.18
N HIS A 153 -3.70 -8.51 -11.11
CA HIS A 153 -3.21 -9.65 -11.88
C HIS A 153 -2.37 -10.65 -11.08
N GLU A 154 -1.82 -10.23 -9.94
CA GLU A 154 -1.03 -11.09 -9.05
C GLU A 154 -1.90 -11.85 -8.05
N ILE A 155 -3.19 -11.55 -7.93
CA ILE A 155 -4.05 -12.23 -6.93
C ILE A 155 -4.31 -13.67 -7.37
N SER A 156 -3.84 -14.63 -6.57
CA SER A 156 -4.03 -16.06 -6.82
C SER A 156 -5.42 -16.52 -6.40
N SER A 157 -5.88 -16.08 -5.22
CA SER A 157 -7.18 -16.43 -4.63
C SER A 157 -7.69 -15.34 -3.69
N ILE A 158 -9.01 -15.23 -3.60
CA ILE A 158 -9.70 -14.38 -2.63
C ILE A 158 -10.51 -15.28 -1.72
N ALA A 159 -10.32 -15.14 -0.41
CA ALA A 159 -11.08 -15.86 0.59
C ALA A 159 -11.88 -14.87 1.45
N LEU A 160 -13.15 -15.18 1.68
CA LEU A 160 -13.96 -14.48 2.66
C LEU A 160 -14.00 -15.35 3.93
N GLU A 161 -13.27 -14.90 4.94
CA GLU A 161 -13.35 -15.44 6.30
C GLU A 161 -14.38 -14.60 7.11
N PRO A 162 -14.86 -15.07 8.27
CA PRO A 162 -15.86 -14.34 9.06
C PRO A 162 -15.43 -12.88 9.35
N GLY A 163 -15.98 -11.94 8.59
CA GLY A 163 -15.69 -10.51 8.71
C GLY A 163 -14.32 -10.06 8.18
N VAL A 164 -13.59 -10.89 7.42
CA VAL A 164 -12.28 -10.53 6.86
C VAL A 164 -12.16 -10.99 5.41
N LEU A 165 -11.80 -10.07 4.52
CA LEU A 165 -11.49 -10.39 3.13
C LEU A 165 -9.97 -10.56 2.98
N ALA A 166 -9.53 -11.76 2.60
CA ALA A 166 -8.13 -12.10 2.45
C ALA A 166 -7.76 -12.23 0.97
N PHE A 167 -6.79 -11.42 0.54
CA PHE A 167 -6.22 -11.46 -0.81
C PHE A 167 -4.86 -12.14 -0.78
N ARG A 168 -4.73 -13.29 -1.45
CA ARG A 168 -3.47 -14.05 -1.49
C ARG A 168 -2.74 -13.80 -2.82
N GLY A 169 -1.44 -13.51 -2.74
CA GLY A 169 -0.54 -13.43 -3.88
C GLY A 169 0.29 -14.71 -4.07
N PRO A 170 1.06 -14.83 -5.17
CA PRO A 170 1.82 -16.04 -5.50
C PRO A 170 2.98 -16.32 -4.53
N THR A 171 3.52 -15.30 -3.89
CA THR A 171 4.68 -15.41 -2.97
C THR A 171 4.27 -15.66 -1.53
N GLY A 172 3.05 -16.16 -1.29
CA GLY A 172 2.50 -16.39 0.05
C GLY A 172 2.10 -15.13 0.81
N ARG A 173 2.24 -13.94 0.19
CA ARG A 173 1.78 -12.67 0.76
C ARG A 173 0.26 -12.67 0.87
N VAL A 174 -0.26 -12.26 2.02
CA VAL A 174 -1.70 -12.16 2.27
C VAL A 174 -2.02 -10.78 2.81
N ILE A 175 -2.90 -10.07 2.12
CA ILE A 175 -3.47 -8.81 2.60
C ILE A 175 -4.85 -9.09 3.18
N HIS A 176 -5.01 -8.83 4.47
CA HIS A 176 -6.28 -8.94 5.18
C HIS A 176 -6.97 -7.57 5.23
N VAL A 177 -8.23 -7.53 4.81
CA VAL A 177 -9.11 -6.36 4.88
C VAL A 177 -10.23 -6.70 5.87
N PRO A 178 -10.07 -6.41 7.18
CA PRO A 178 -11.12 -6.67 8.17
C PRO A 178 -12.29 -5.69 8.02
N ARG A 179 -13.52 -6.21 7.95
CA ARG A 179 -14.76 -5.44 7.82
C ARG A 179 -15.00 -4.52 9.01
N SER A 180 -14.61 -4.92 10.21
CA SER A 180 -14.79 -4.13 11.44
C SER A 180 -13.94 -2.85 11.46
N ALA A 181 -12.67 -2.97 11.08
CA ALA A 181 -11.76 -1.82 11.03
C ALA A 181 -11.89 -1.00 9.75
N HIS A 182 -12.21 -1.62 8.61
CA HIS A 182 -12.31 -0.92 7.32
C HIS A 182 -13.56 -1.33 6.53
N PRO A 183 -14.78 -0.96 6.98
CA PRO A 183 -16.01 -1.35 6.31
C PRO A 183 -16.10 -0.82 4.88
N ALA A 184 -15.65 0.43 4.66
CA ALA A 184 -15.65 1.05 3.34
C ALA A 184 -14.60 0.42 2.39
N ALA A 185 -13.39 0.11 2.90
CA ALA A 185 -12.36 -0.55 2.12
C ALA A 185 -12.77 -1.98 1.76
N PHE A 186 -13.36 -2.71 2.71
CA PHE A 186 -13.89 -4.07 2.48
C PHE A 186 -14.90 -4.07 1.34
N ALA A 187 -15.91 -3.20 1.41
CA ALA A 187 -16.92 -3.09 0.36
C ALA A 187 -16.30 -2.69 -0.99
N ARG A 188 -15.37 -1.70 -1.00
CA ARG A 188 -14.71 -1.28 -2.23
C ARG A 188 -13.87 -2.39 -2.85
N ALA A 189 -13.09 -3.10 -2.04
CA ALA A 189 -12.22 -4.18 -2.49
C ALA A 189 -13.04 -5.29 -3.13
N LEU A 190 -14.20 -5.64 -2.55
CA LEU A 190 -15.07 -6.66 -3.12
C LEU A 190 -15.72 -6.22 -4.45
N ILE A 191 -16.15 -4.96 -4.55
CA ILE A 191 -16.69 -4.39 -5.80
C ILE A 191 -15.61 -4.38 -6.89
N ASP A 192 -14.42 -3.87 -6.59
CA ASP A 192 -13.32 -3.78 -7.56
C ASP A 192 -12.81 -5.18 -7.93
N ALA A 193 -12.77 -6.14 -7.00
CA ALA A 193 -12.42 -7.53 -7.29
C ALA A 193 -13.42 -8.18 -8.26
N ARG A 194 -14.73 -8.02 -8.03
CA ARG A 194 -15.77 -8.51 -8.96
C ARG A 194 -15.65 -7.87 -10.34
N ALA A 195 -15.39 -6.57 -10.38
CA ALA A 195 -15.25 -5.85 -11.64
C ALA A 195 -13.99 -6.27 -12.39
N ARG A 196 -12.86 -6.51 -11.70
CA ARG A 196 -11.53 -6.67 -12.33
C ARG A 196 -11.11 -8.11 -12.54
N ILE A 197 -11.43 -9.01 -11.60
CA ILE A 197 -11.02 -10.41 -11.57
C ILE A 197 -12.18 -11.32 -11.14
N PRO A 198 -13.30 -11.33 -11.90
CA PRO A 198 -14.54 -12.02 -11.50
C PRO A 198 -14.33 -13.51 -11.21
N ALA A 199 -13.48 -14.19 -11.99
CA ALA A 199 -13.15 -15.60 -11.82
C ALA A 199 -12.56 -15.94 -10.44
N LYS A 200 -11.99 -14.96 -9.73
CA LYS A 200 -11.43 -15.13 -8.38
C LYS A 200 -12.46 -14.91 -7.27
N VAL A 201 -13.69 -14.51 -7.61
CA VAL A 201 -14.74 -14.09 -6.65
C VAL A 201 -16.01 -14.95 -6.74
N GLU A 202 -16.09 -15.93 -7.65
CA GLU A 202 -17.31 -16.69 -7.96
C GLU A 202 -17.98 -17.40 -6.77
N GLY A 203 -17.26 -17.68 -5.68
CA GLY A 203 -17.81 -18.28 -4.46
C GLY A 203 -18.31 -17.30 -3.39
N ILE A 204 -18.08 -15.99 -3.55
CA ILE A 204 -18.35 -15.00 -2.50
C ILE A 204 -19.73 -14.36 -2.72
N LYS A 205 -20.72 -14.81 -1.96
CA LYS A 205 -22.12 -14.33 -2.01
C LYS A 205 -22.36 -12.99 -1.33
N GLU A 206 -21.40 -12.45 -0.61
CA GLU A 206 -21.60 -11.23 0.19
C GLU A 206 -21.83 -10.00 -0.71
N GLU A 207 -23.01 -9.42 -0.65
CA GLU A 207 -23.29 -8.19 -1.41
C GLU A 207 -22.60 -7.00 -0.73
N ALA A 208 -21.77 -6.29 -1.49
CA ALA A 208 -21.11 -5.08 -1.02
C ALA A 208 -21.86 -3.87 -1.55
N LYS A 209 -22.46 -3.08 -0.65
CA LYS A 209 -22.98 -1.76 -0.99
C LYS A 209 -21.81 -0.83 -1.30
N ALA A 210 -21.92 -0.05 -2.38
CA ALA A 210 -20.90 0.94 -2.72
C ALA A 210 -20.65 1.89 -1.53
N PRO A 211 -19.40 2.08 -1.10
CA PRO A 211 -19.10 3.02 -0.04
C PRO A 211 -19.37 4.45 -0.53
N PRO A 212 -19.66 5.39 0.39
CA PRO A 212 -19.83 6.80 0.01
C PRO A 212 -18.54 7.33 -0.62
N GLN A 213 -18.67 8.28 -1.55
CA GLN A 213 -17.53 8.81 -2.31
C GLN A 213 -16.45 9.45 -1.42
N GLN A 214 -16.84 9.93 -0.24
CA GLN A 214 -15.97 10.58 0.75
C GLN A 214 -15.37 9.60 1.76
N ALA A 215 -15.58 8.29 1.61
CA ALA A 215 -15.12 7.29 2.59
C ALA A 215 -13.59 7.10 2.63
N GLY A 216 -12.86 7.72 1.72
CA GLY A 216 -11.40 7.64 1.67
C GLY A 216 -10.79 8.77 0.84
N GLU A 217 -9.49 8.95 1.01
CA GLU A 217 -8.71 9.96 0.32
C GLU A 217 -8.28 9.44 -1.06
N LYS A 218 -8.68 10.13 -2.13
CA LYS A 218 -8.25 9.78 -3.49
C LYS A 218 -6.82 10.26 -3.72
N LEU A 219 -5.91 9.33 -3.94
CA LEU A 219 -4.50 9.58 -4.22
C LEU A 219 -4.17 9.31 -5.69
N PRO A 220 -3.43 10.20 -6.36
CA PRO A 220 -2.85 9.89 -7.66
C PRO A 220 -1.75 8.84 -7.50
N LEU A 221 -1.75 7.84 -8.37
CA LEU A 221 -0.67 6.85 -8.42
C LEU A 221 0.45 7.37 -9.31
N PRO A 222 1.73 7.18 -8.92
CA PRO A 222 2.82 7.44 -9.84
C PRO A 222 2.73 6.49 -11.06
N PRO A 223 3.31 6.89 -12.20
CA PRO A 223 3.49 5.98 -13.33
C PRO A 223 4.20 4.70 -12.86
N PRO A 224 3.76 3.53 -13.34
CA PRO A 224 4.37 2.27 -12.95
C PRO A 224 5.79 2.18 -13.51
N GLN A 225 6.71 1.64 -12.72
CA GLN A 225 8.05 1.29 -13.20
C GLN A 225 7.92 -0.05 -13.94
N LEU A 226 8.00 -0.02 -15.26
CA LEU A 226 7.78 -1.18 -16.13
C LEU A 226 9.06 -1.66 -16.82
N ALA A 227 10.09 -0.82 -16.88
CA ALA A 227 11.39 -1.21 -17.42
C ALA A 227 11.96 -2.39 -16.60
N GLY A 228 12.45 -3.42 -17.28
CA GLY A 228 12.95 -4.64 -16.67
C GLY A 228 11.88 -5.72 -16.41
N LEU A 229 10.59 -5.43 -16.61
CA LEU A 229 9.54 -6.45 -16.57
C LEU A 229 9.44 -7.19 -17.90
N HIS A 230 8.90 -8.40 -17.87
CA HIS A 230 8.65 -9.21 -19.06
C HIS A 230 7.19 -9.11 -19.50
N CYS A 231 6.98 -9.07 -20.81
CA CYS A 231 5.66 -9.18 -21.41
C CYS A 231 5.03 -10.52 -21.02
N ARG A 232 3.81 -10.48 -20.46
CA ARG A 232 3.13 -11.72 -20.05
C ARG A 232 2.86 -12.70 -21.19
N ALA A 233 2.69 -12.19 -22.42
CA ALA A 233 2.33 -13.00 -23.59
C ALA A 233 3.56 -13.50 -24.39
N SER A 234 4.54 -12.63 -24.63
CA SER A 234 5.70 -12.95 -25.48
C SER A 234 6.98 -13.22 -24.70
N ASP A 235 6.97 -13.03 -23.37
CA ASP A 235 8.13 -13.06 -22.49
C ASP A 235 9.25 -12.06 -22.89
N GLN A 236 8.96 -11.12 -23.79
CA GLN A 236 9.89 -10.09 -24.22
C GLN A 236 10.14 -9.09 -23.10
N LEU A 237 11.42 -8.78 -22.83
CA LEU A 237 11.82 -7.76 -21.87
C LEU A 237 11.35 -6.37 -22.33
N ILE A 238 10.76 -5.62 -21.40
CA ILE A 238 10.40 -4.22 -21.59
C ILE A 238 11.64 -3.39 -21.30
N ALA A 239 12.31 -2.95 -22.36
CA ALA A 239 13.50 -2.09 -22.24
C ALA A 239 13.14 -0.68 -21.79
N PHE A 240 12.01 -0.15 -22.28
CA PHE A 240 11.55 1.21 -22.00
C PHE A 240 10.06 1.24 -21.66
N GLU A 241 9.65 2.19 -20.84
CA GLU A 241 8.26 2.32 -20.39
C GLU A 241 7.28 2.57 -21.54
N HIS A 242 7.71 3.27 -22.60
CA HIS A 242 6.86 3.57 -23.75
C HIS A 242 6.47 2.33 -24.58
N ASP A 243 7.26 1.25 -24.46
CA ASP A 243 7.00 -0.04 -25.11
C ASP A 243 6.02 -0.88 -24.31
N ALA A 244 5.72 -0.51 -23.07
CA ALA A 244 4.77 -1.25 -22.25
C ALA A 244 3.32 -0.85 -22.55
N ARG A 245 2.42 -1.80 -22.39
CA ARG A 245 0.97 -1.63 -22.36
C ARG A 245 0.42 -2.36 -21.16
N LEU A 246 -0.62 -1.80 -20.55
CA LEU A 246 -1.24 -2.36 -19.37
C LEU A 246 -2.68 -2.76 -19.67
N CYS A 247 -3.11 -3.88 -19.10
CA CYS A 247 -4.54 -4.15 -19.00
C CYS A 247 -5.16 -3.17 -18.01
N GLY A 248 -6.07 -2.30 -18.46
CA GLY A 248 -6.84 -1.37 -17.64
C GLY A 248 -7.75 -2.04 -16.62
N ARG A 249 -8.05 -3.33 -16.80
CA ARG A 249 -8.86 -4.13 -15.88
C ARG A 249 -8.03 -4.66 -14.70
N CYS A 250 -6.97 -5.44 -14.94
CA CYS A 250 -6.17 -6.07 -13.86
C CYS A 250 -4.73 -5.52 -13.70
N GLY A 251 -4.29 -4.65 -14.60
CA GLY A 251 -2.93 -4.08 -14.56
C GLY A 251 -1.83 -4.99 -15.09
N GLU A 252 -2.14 -6.13 -15.71
CA GLU A 252 -1.16 -7.03 -16.34
C GLU A 252 -0.34 -6.30 -17.42
N THR A 253 0.94 -6.65 -17.55
CA THR A 253 1.89 -5.92 -18.40
C THR A 253 2.20 -6.69 -19.70
N TYR A 254 2.17 -5.96 -20.82
CA TYR A 254 2.46 -6.46 -22.16
C TYR A 254 3.45 -5.55 -22.89
N HIS A 255 4.25 -6.12 -23.79
CA HIS A 255 4.99 -5.35 -24.78
C HIS A 255 4.03 -4.87 -25.88
N ARG A 256 4.22 -3.65 -26.42
CA ARG A 256 3.34 -2.98 -27.38
C ARG A 256 3.08 -3.83 -28.62
N GLU A 257 4.10 -4.52 -29.10
CA GLU A 257 4.02 -5.38 -30.29
C GLU A 257 3.38 -6.75 -29.97
N GLY A 258 3.48 -7.20 -28.71
CA GLY A 258 3.02 -8.50 -28.23
C GLY A 258 1.70 -8.47 -27.45
N VAL A 259 0.86 -7.44 -27.62
CA VAL A 259 -0.44 -7.35 -26.93
C VAL A 259 -1.42 -8.37 -27.54
N PRO A 260 -1.95 -9.35 -26.77
CA PRO A 260 -2.96 -10.28 -27.26
C PRO A 260 -4.33 -9.58 -27.44
N GLU A 261 -5.27 -10.23 -28.10
CA GLU A 261 -6.65 -9.73 -28.20
C GLU A 261 -7.36 -9.70 -26.84
N ARG A 262 -7.05 -10.67 -25.97
CA ARG A 262 -7.59 -10.81 -24.62
C ARG A 262 -6.49 -10.92 -23.58
N CYS A 263 -6.71 -10.33 -22.41
CA CYS A 263 -5.78 -10.38 -21.30
C CYS A 263 -5.64 -11.81 -20.76
N LEU A 264 -4.40 -12.32 -20.68
CA LEU A 264 -4.10 -13.68 -20.22
C LEU A 264 -4.44 -13.91 -18.73
N SER A 265 -4.62 -12.85 -17.95
CA SER A 265 -4.83 -12.95 -16.50
C SER A 265 -6.28 -12.67 -16.07
N CYS A 266 -7.05 -11.90 -16.83
CA CYS A 266 -8.44 -11.55 -16.48
C CYS A 266 -9.44 -11.62 -17.65
N ASP A 267 -9.00 -12.12 -18.81
CA ASP A 267 -9.80 -12.34 -20.01
C ASP A 267 -10.50 -11.07 -20.57
N ALA A 268 -10.05 -9.89 -20.16
CA ALA A 268 -10.56 -8.62 -20.69
C ALA A 268 -10.12 -8.41 -22.14
N GLU A 269 -11.02 -7.90 -22.98
CA GLU A 269 -10.73 -7.50 -24.35
C GLU A 269 -9.76 -6.29 -24.38
N LEU A 270 -8.64 -6.45 -25.08
CA LEU A 270 -7.56 -5.48 -25.17
C LEU A 270 -7.47 -4.81 -26.54
N ARG A 271 -7.92 -5.47 -27.63
CA ARG A 271 -7.81 -4.93 -28.99
C ARG A 271 -9.14 -4.58 -29.60
#